data_AF-A0A8K0I2D6-F1
#
_entry.id   AF-A0A8K0I2D6-F1
#
_cell.length_a   1.000
_cell.length_b   1.000
_cell.length_c   1.000
_cell.angle_alpha   90.00
_cell.angle_beta   90.00
_cell.angle_gamma   90.00
#
_symmetry.space_group_name_H-M   'P 1'
#
loop_
_entity.id
_entity.type
_entity.pdbx_description
1 polymer ?
#
loop_
_entity_poly.entity_id
_entity_poly.type
_entity_poly.pdbx_seq_one_letter_code
_entity_poly.pdbx_strand_id
1 'polypeptide(L)'
;MLITEYLRGGDLHQFLKEKGSLSPLTAVNFALDIARGMAYLHNEPNVIIHRDLKPRNVLLVNANADHLKVGDFGLSKLIRVQNSHDVYKMTGETGSCKF
;
A
#
# COMPACT_ATOMS: atom_id res chain seq x y z
N MET A 1 -7.43 -15.95 12.05
CA MET A 1 -7.90 -14.61 12.45
C MET A 1 -6.68 -13.78 12.79
N LEU A 2 -6.50 -12.62 12.15
CA LEU A 2 -5.43 -11.67 12.44
C LEU A 2 -6.02 -10.49 13.21
N ILE A 3 -5.35 -10.04 14.26
CA ILE A 3 -5.74 -8.85 15.04
C ILE A 3 -4.74 -7.75 14.68
N THR A 4 -5.24 -6.61 14.21
CA THR A 4 -4.44 -5.43 13.83
C THR A 4 -4.99 -4.19 14.51
N GLU A 5 -4.22 -3.09 14.47
CA GLU A 5 -4.74 -1.79 14.90
C GLU A 5 -5.98 -1.39 14.08
N TYR A 6 -6.93 -0.73 14.73
CA TYR A 6 -8.13 -0.19 14.08
C TYR A 6 -7.92 1.27 13.72
N LEU A 7 -7.98 1.59 12.43
CA LEU A 7 -7.83 2.95 11.91
C LEU A 7 -9.21 3.55 11.61
N ARG A 8 -9.56 4.60 12.34
CA ARG A 8 -10.92 5.17 12.34
C ARG A 8 -11.26 6.00 11.11
N GLY A 9 -10.27 6.37 10.30
CA GLY A 9 -10.45 7.24 9.13
C GLY A 9 -11.01 6.54 7.90
N GLY A 10 -11.21 5.22 7.93
CA GLY A 10 -11.66 4.44 6.77
C GLY A 10 -10.55 4.29 5.72
N ASP A 11 -10.95 3.99 4.48
CA ASP A 11 -10.03 3.78 3.37
C ASP A 11 -9.99 4.96 2.38
N LEU A 12 -8.88 5.04 1.64
CA LEU A 12 -8.61 6.13 0.71
C LEU A 12 -9.58 6.12 -0.48
N HIS A 13 -10.13 4.96 -0.88
CA HIS A 13 -11.12 4.91 -1.96
C HIS A 13 -12.40 5.64 -1.56
N GLN A 14 -12.94 5.37 -0.36
CA GLN A 14 -14.12 6.07 0.15
C GLN A 14 -13.83 7.56 0.33
N PHE A 15 -12.69 7.91 0.93
CA PHE A 15 -12.30 9.30 1.13
C PHE A 15 -12.23 10.10 -0.18
N LEU A 16 -11.61 9.54 -1.22
CA LEU A 16 -11.52 10.18 -2.54
C LEU A 16 -12.90 10.34 -3.19
N LYS A 17 -13.80 9.36 -3.01
CA LYS A 17 -15.16 9.43 -3.53
C LYS A 17 -15.98 10.54 -2.88
N GLU A 18 -15.82 10.74 -1.58
CA GLU A 18 -16.55 11.77 -0.81
C GLU A 18 -15.96 13.17 -1.02
N LYS A 19 -14.62 13.29 -1.03
CA LYS A 19 -13.93 14.59 -1.14
C LYS A 19 -13.82 15.09 -2.58
N GLY A 20 -13.83 14.20 -3.56
CA GLY A 20 -13.63 14.52 -4.97
C GLY A 20 -12.17 14.75 -5.31
N SER A 21 -11.71 16.00 -5.28
CA SER A 21 -10.33 16.37 -5.64
C SER A 21 -9.48 16.68 -4.41
N LEU A 22 -8.19 16.32 -4.50
CA LEU A 22 -7.20 16.67 -3.50
C LEU A 22 -6.46 17.95 -3.90
N SER A 23 -6.08 18.75 -2.91
CA SER A 23 -5.08 19.80 -3.14
C SER A 23 -3.75 19.15 -3.55
N PRO A 24 -2.92 19.80 -4.38
CA PRO A 24 -1.61 19.26 -4.76
C PRO A 24 -0.73 18.91 -3.55
N LEU A 25 -0.76 19.75 -2.50
CA LEU A 25 -0.01 19.51 -1.27
C LEU A 25 -0.49 18.23 -0.54
N THR A 26 -1.80 18.05 -0.42
CA THR A 26 -2.38 16.83 0.19
C THR A 26 -2.03 15.59 -0.62
N ALA A 27 -2.12 15.67 -1.95
CA ALA A 27 -1.79 14.56 -2.84
C ALA A 27 -0.31 14.14 -2.69
N VAL A 28 0.61 15.10 -2.59
CA VAL A 28 2.03 14.83 -2.36
C VAL A 28 2.26 14.18 -0.99
N ASN A 29 1.62 14.68 0.07
CA ASN A 29 1.74 14.09 1.41
C ASN A 29 1.24 12.64 1.43
N PHE A 30 0.11 12.37 0.78
CA PHE A 30 -0.45 11.01 0.68
C PHE A 30 0.46 10.08 -0.10
N ALA A 31 0.98 10.54 -1.25
CA ALA A 31 1.93 9.77 -2.04
C ALA A 31 3.20 9.45 -1.25
N LEU A 32 3.68 10.40 -0.44
CA LEU A 32 4.87 10.22 0.40
C LEU A 32 4.65 9.16 1.48
N ASP A 33 3.50 9.16 2.15
CA ASP A 33 3.17 8.15 3.16
C ASP A 33 3.07 6.74 2.55
N ILE A 34 2.41 6.62 1.38
CA ILE A 34 2.33 5.35 0.65
C ILE A 34 3.74 4.90 0.22
N ALA A 35 4.55 5.81 -0.33
CA ALA A 35 5.90 5.49 -0.78
C ALA A 35 6.80 5.05 0.38
N ARG A 36 6.69 5.68 1.56
CA ARG A 36 7.40 5.27 2.78
C ARG A 36 6.99 3.88 3.23
N GLY A 37 5.68 3.58 3.21
CA GLY A 37 5.17 2.24 3.52
C GLY A 37 5.72 1.18 2.56
N MET A 38 5.70 1.46 1.25
CA MET A 38 6.23 0.53 0.25
C MET A 38 7.75 0.39 0.33
N ALA A 39 8.48 1.47 0.58
CA ALA A 39 9.93 1.43 0.77
C ALA A 39 10.31 0.58 1.99
N TYR A 40 9.53 0.66 3.07
CA TYR A 40 9.70 -0.20 4.23
C TYR A 40 9.51 -1.68 3.89
N LEU A 41 8.46 -2.03 3.14
CA LEU A 41 8.19 -3.40 2.73
C LEU A 41 9.26 -3.96 1.79
N HIS A 42 9.78 -3.14 0.90
CA HIS A 42 10.78 -3.55 -0.08
C HIS A 42 12.21 -3.56 0.47
N ASN A 43 12.40 -3.32 1.76
CA ASN A 43 13.73 -3.27 2.35
C ASN A 43 14.34 -4.67 2.54
N GLU A 44 15.63 -4.78 2.23
CA GLU A 44 16.39 -6.02 2.36
C GLU A 44 16.71 -6.35 3.84
N PRO A 45 16.93 -7.63 4.18
CA PRO A 45 16.97 -8.82 3.31
C PRO A 45 15.62 -9.53 3.11
N ASN A 46 14.55 -9.03 3.74
CA ASN A 46 13.23 -9.64 3.75
C ASN A 46 12.25 -8.77 2.94
N VAL A 47 12.33 -8.88 1.62
CA VAL A 47 11.52 -8.07 0.71
C VAL A 47 10.09 -8.59 0.69
N ILE A 48 9.12 -7.75 1.01
CA ILE A 48 7.69 -8.04 0.94
C ILE A 48 7.09 -7.32 -0.26
N ILE A 49 6.65 -8.08 -1.28
CA ILE A 49 5.87 -7.51 -2.38
C ILE A 49 4.40 -7.52 -2.00
N HIS A 50 3.77 -6.35 -1.92
CA HIS A 50 2.36 -6.20 -1.53
C HIS A 50 1.37 -6.87 -2.51
N ARG A 51 1.64 -6.74 -3.83
CA ARG A 51 0.84 -7.25 -4.97
C ARG A 51 -0.61 -6.75 -5.12
N ASP A 52 -1.19 -6.10 -4.10
CA ASP A 52 -2.55 -5.54 -4.15
C ASP A 52 -2.61 -4.08 -3.65
N LEU A 53 -1.66 -3.25 -4.07
CA LEU A 53 -1.66 -1.83 -3.69
C LEU A 53 -2.75 -1.08 -4.49
N LYS A 54 -3.78 -0.62 -3.79
CA LYS A 54 -4.92 0.14 -4.34
C LYS A 54 -5.53 1.02 -3.23
N PRO A 55 -6.33 2.05 -3.57
CA PRO A 55 -6.87 2.97 -2.56
C PRO A 55 -7.69 2.29 -1.45
N ARG A 56 -8.37 1.16 -1.71
CA ARG A 56 -9.07 0.38 -0.67
C ARG A 56 -8.15 -0.24 0.39
N ASN A 57 -6.89 -0.46 0.04
CA ASN A 57 -5.88 -1.06 0.91
C ASN A 57 -4.95 0.01 1.50
N VAL A 58 -5.34 1.28 1.41
CA VAL A 58 -4.65 2.41 2.04
C VAL A 58 -5.62 3.07 3.00
N LEU A 59 -5.28 3.07 4.27
CA LEU A 59 -6.16 3.46 5.37
C LEU A 59 -5.76 4.81 5.94
N LEU A 60 -6.75 5.61 6.30
CA LEU A 60 -6.56 6.89 6.96
C LEU A 60 -6.44 6.67 8.47
N VAL A 61 -5.39 7.23 9.08
CA VAL A 61 -5.16 7.10 10.53
C VAL A 61 -6.33 7.68 11.33
N ASN A 62 -6.88 8.80 10.87
CA ASN A 62 -8.00 9.50 11.49
C ASN A 62 -8.91 10.14 10.44
N ALA A 63 -10.07 10.65 10.86
CA ALA A 63 -11.03 11.31 9.98
C ALA A 63 -10.51 12.61 9.34
N ASN A 64 -9.47 13.22 9.90
CA ASN A 64 -8.84 14.42 9.34
C ASN A 64 -7.95 14.11 8.14
N ALA A 65 -7.66 12.83 7.90
CA ALA A 65 -6.78 12.35 6.85
C ALA A 65 -5.36 12.94 6.96
N ASP A 66 -4.83 13.02 8.19
CA ASP A 66 -3.50 13.59 8.42
C ASP A 66 -2.38 12.67 7.88
N HIS A 67 -2.57 11.36 8.02
CA HIS A 67 -1.62 10.33 7.62
C HIS A 67 -2.31 9.11 7.02
N LEU A 68 -1.58 8.43 6.13
CA LEU A 68 -1.99 7.18 5.51
C LEU A 68 -1.13 6.00 5.97
N LYS A 69 -1.74 4.82 6.02
CA LYS A 69 -1.06 3.54 6.26
C LYS A 69 -1.44 2.52 5.18
N VAL A 70 -0.47 1.78 4.67
CA VAL A 70 -0.71 0.65 3.76
C VAL A 70 -1.16 -0.56 4.58
N GLY A 71 -2.21 -1.24 4.15
CA GLY A 71 -2.79 -2.39 4.83
C GLY A 71 -3.24 -3.48 3.84
N ASP A 72 -3.80 -4.56 4.38
CA ASP A 72 -4.20 -5.77 3.65
C ASP A 72 -3.06 -6.48 2.89
N PHE A 73 -2.37 -7.35 3.63
CA PHE A 73 -1.27 -8.16 3.11
C PHE A 73 -1.73 -9.56 2.66
N GLY A 74 -3.02 -9.80 2.47
CA GLY A 74 -3.56 -11.13 2.14
C GLY A 74 -3.00 -11.72 0.84
N LEU A 75 -2.62 -10.85 -0.11
CA LEU A 75 -1.97 -11.24 -1.36
C LEU A 75 -0.46 -10.96 -1.36
N SER A 76 0.17 -10.64 -0.23
CA SER A 76 1.60 -10.32 -0.22
C SER A 76 2.49 -11.54 -0.45
N LYS A 77 3.73 -11.32 -0.88
CA LYS A 77 4.75 -12.37 -1.05
C LYS A 77 6.06 -11.96 -0.40
N LEU A 78 6.57 -12.80 0.50
CA LEU A 78 7.92 -12.65 1.06
C LEU A 78 8.95 -13.24 0.11
N ILE A 79 9.94 -12.44 -0.25
CA ILE A 79 11.13 -12.83 -1.00
C ILE A 79 12.32 -12.70 -0.06
N ARG A 80 12.96 -13.83 0.23
CA ARG A 80 14.21 -13.86 0.99
C ARG A 80 15.34 -13.63 0.01
N VAL A 81 16.05 -12.53 0.17
CA VAL A 81 17.21 -12.23 -0.66
C VAL A 81 18.38 -13.05 -0.15
N GLN A 82 18.64 -14.20 -0.80
CA GLN A 82 19.84 -15.02 -0.54
C GLN A 82 20.96 -14.65 -1.52
N ASN A 83 20.60 -14.30 -2.77
CA ASN A 83 21.49 -13.71 -3.77
C ASN A 83 20.82 -12.48 -4.40
N SER A 84 21.60 -11.49 -4.83
CA SER A 84 21.10 -10.23 -5.43
C SER A 84 20.24 -10.45 -6.70
N HIS A 85 20.36 -11.62 -7.34
CA HIS A 85 19.59 -12.03 -8.51
C HIS A 85 18.16 -12.52 -8.20
N ASP A 86 17.83 -12.82 -6.94
CA ASP A 86 16.52 -13.37 -6.55
C ASP A 86 15.44 -12.30 -6.38
N VAL A 87 15.83 -11.03 -6.19
CA VAL A 87 14.92 -9.93 -5.81
C VAL A 87 13.98 -9.52 -6.94
N TYR A 88 14.45 -9.56 -8.19
CA TYR A 88 13.77 -8.97 -9.34
C TYR A 88 13.32 -9.98 -10.41
N LYS A 89 13.19 -11.27 -10.05
CA LYS A 89 12.58 -12.26 -10.94
C LYS A 89 11.06 -12.02 -11.02
N MET A 90 10.68 -11.00 -11.79
CA MET A 90 9.30 -10.67 -12.15
C MET A 90 8.61 -11.93 -12.70
N THR A 91 7.56 -12.40 -12.04
CA THR A 91 6.60 -13.33 -12.65
C THR A 91 5.76 -12.53 -13.62
N GLY A 92 6.30 -12.25 -14.80
CA GLY A 92 5.72 -11.39 -15.82
C GLY A 92 4.50 -11.97 -16.53
N GLU A 93 3.53 -12.53 -15.81
CA GLU A 93 2.23 -12.94 -16.34
C GLU A 93 1.15 -12.77 -15.26
N THR A 94 0.44 -11.64 -15.27
CA THR A 94 -1.03 -11.50 -15.05
C THR A 94 -1.35 -10.06 -14.63
N GLY A 95 -1.57 -9.19 -15.61
CA GLY A 95 -2.54 -8.11 -15.46
C GLY A 95 -3.90 -8.66 -15.86
N SER A 96 -4.77 -8.99 -14.90
CA SER A 96 -6.17 -9.29 -15.21
C SER A 96 -7.00 -8.04 -14.96
N CYS A 97 -7.20 -7.24 -16.01
CA CYS A 97 -8.36 -6.36 -16.10
C CYS A 97 -9.55 -7.23 -16.54
N LYS A 98 -10.59 -7.31 -15.72
CA LYS A 98 -11.92 -7.75 -16.17
C LYS A 98 -12.84 -6.54 -16.13
N PHE A 99 -13.46 -6.26 -17.28
CA PHE A 99 -14.56 -5.30 -17.44
C PHE A 99 -15.80 -5.79 -16.70
#